data_AF-A0A8B8ISR2-F1
#
_entry.id   AF-A0A8B8ISR2-F1
#
_cell.length_a   1.000
_cell.length_b   1.000
_cell.length_c   1.000
_cell.angle_alpha   90.00
_cell.angle_beta   90.00
_cell.angle_gamma   90.00
#
_symmetry.space_group_name_H-M   'P 1'
#
loop_
_entity.id
_entity.type
_entity.pdbx_description
1 polymer ?
#
loop_
_entity_poly.entity_id
_entity_poly.type
_entity_poly.pdbx_seq_one_letter_code
_entity_poly.pdbx_strand_id
1 'polypeptide(L)'
;MAKYIAQIIVLGTQVVGRAFARALKQELAASQEAAKRAGGGPEGARRAAANASTGLTLEEAMQILNVEKLDPEKINNNYEHLFNVNDKAKGGSFYLQSKIVRAKERIETELKSNQPKQDQSQSKASS
;
A
#
# COMPACT_ATOMS: atom_id res chain seq x y z
N MET A 1 15.52 -39.70 -39.78
CA MET A 1 14.94 -38.34 -39.77
C MET A 1 14.13 -38.03 -38.51
N ALA A 2 13.07 -38.78 -38.19
CA ALA A 2 12.21 -38.50 -37.02
C ALA A 2 12.94 -38.46 -35.65
N LYS A 3 13.97 -39.30 -35.46
CA LYS A 3 14.79 -39.34 -34.23
C LYS A 3 15.50 -38.02 -33.92
N TYR A 4 15.96 -37.30 -34.95
CA TYR A 4 16.67 -36.03 -34.78
C TYR A 4 15.71 -34.87 -34.50
N ILE A 5 14.54 -34.87 -35.13
CA ILE A 5 13.47 -33.89 -34.87
C ILE A 5 12.97 -34.03 -33.43
N ALA A 6 12.74 -35.26 -32.96
CA ALA A 6 12.37 -35.52 -31.57
C ALA A 6 13.44 -35.04 -30.57
N GLN A 7 14.73 -35.25 -30.87
CA GLN A 7 15.84 -34.76 -30.02
C GLN A 7 15.91 -33.23 -29.97
N ILE A 8 15.73 -32.55 -31.10
CA ILE A 8 15.72 -31.07 -31.15
C ILE A 8 14.55 -30.50 -30.34
N ILE A 9 13.36 -31.10 -30.45
CA ILE A 9 12.19 -30.68 -29.69
C ILE A 9 12.40 -30.88 -28.18
N VAL A 10 12.95 -32.02 -27.77
CA VAL A 10 13.23 -32.31 -26.34
C VAL A 10 14.27 -31.34 -25.79
N LEU A 11 15.38 -31.10 -26.51
CA LEU A 11 16.41 -30.15 -26.07
C LEU A 11 15.86 -28.73 -26.00
N GLY A 12 15.13 -28.28 -27.03
CA GLY A 12 14.56 -26.94 -27.08
C GLY A 12 13.59 -26.67 -25.93
N THR A 13 12.73 -27.65 -25.63
CA THR A 13 11.72 -27.53 -24.56
C THR A 13 12.37 -27.45 -23.17
N GLN A 14 13.47 -28.20 -22.92
CA GLN A 14 14.17 -28.14 -21.64
C GLN A 14 14.85 -26.79 -21.40
N VAL A 15 15.42 -26.18 -22.43
CA VAL A 15 16.10 -24.88 -22.30
C VAL A 15 15.10 -23.77 -22.04
N VAL A 16 14.02 -23.70 -22.84
CA VAL A 16 12.97 -22.69 -22.67
C VAL A 16 12.23 -22.87 -21.34
N GLY A 17 11.87 -24.11 -20.97
CA GLY A 17 11.22 -24.40 -19.70
C GLY A 17 12.07 -24.03 -18.48
N ARG A 18 13.38 -24.31 -18.50
CA ARG A 18 14.30 -23.90 -17.42
C ARG A 18 14.48 -22.40 -17.33
N ALA A 19 14.53 -21.69 -18.46
CA ALA A 19 14.61 -20.24 -18.49
C ALA A 19 13.35 -19.59 -17.91
N PHE A 20 12.17 -20.08 -18.30
CA PHE A 20 10.89 -19.60 -17.79
C PHE A 20 10.72 -19.88 -16.30
N ALA A 21 11.07 -21.08 -15.83
CA ALA A 21 11.06 -21.42 -14.40
C ALA A 21 12.01 -20.54 -13.57
N ARG A 22 13.20 -20.19 -14.12
CA ARG A 22 14.15 -19.28 -13.47
C ARG A 22 13.61 -17.85 -13.39
N ALA A 23 13.02 -17.35 -14.47
CA ALA A 23 12.41 -16.02 -14.52
C ALA A 23 11.26 -15.90 -13.50
N LEU A 24 10.35 -16.87 -13.47
CA LEU A 24 9.27 -16.93 -12.49
C LEU A 24 9.80 -16.98 -11.05
N LYS A 25 10.83 -17.80 -10.79
CA LYS A 25 11.45 -17.89 -9.47
C LYS A 25 12.08 -16.56 -9.05
N GLN A 26 12.73 -15.85 -9.98
CA GLN A 26 13.34 -14.55 -9.71
C GLN A 26 12.28 -13.47 -9.45
N GLU A 27 11.21 -13.43 -10.23
CA GLU A 27 10.12 -12.48 -10.05
C GLU A 27 9.39 -12.70 -8.72
N LEU A 28 9.12 -13.96 -8.37
CA LEU A 28 8.52 -14.33 -7.10
C LEU A 28 9.45 -13.99 -5.92
N ALA A 29 10.75 -14.25 -6.04
CA ALA A 29 11.72 -13.91 -5.00
C ALA A 29 11.83 -12.38 -4.82
N ALA A 30 11.96 -11.64 -5.92
CA ALA A 30 12.00 -10.17 -5.91
C ALA A 30 10.70 -9.57 -5.34
N SER A 31 9.55 -10.13 -5.73
CA SER A 31 8.23 -9.72 -5.21
C SER A 31 8.08 -10.04 -3.73
N GLN A 32 8.56 -11.21 -3.28
CA GLN A 32 8.55 -11.56 -1.85
C GLN A 32 9.52 -10.69 -1.04
N GLU A 33 10.69 -10.37 -1.56
CA GLU A 33 11.65 -9.48 -0.87
C GLU A 33 11.14 -8.04 -0.80
N ALA A 34 10.50 -7.53 -1.85
CA ALA A 34 9.83 -6.24 -1.82
C ALA A 34 8.65 -6.23 -0.84
N ALA A 35 7.83 -7.29 -0.84
CA ALA A 35 6.75 -7.46 0.12
C ALA A 35 7.28 -7.48 1.56
N LYS A 36 8.36 -8.24 1.85
CA LYS A 36 9.01 -8.29 3.17
C LYS A 36 9.51 -6.93 3.62
N ARG A 37 10.15 -6.16 2.73
CA ARG A 37 10.60 -4.78 3.02
C ARG A 37 9.44 -3.83 3.32
N ALA A 38 8.27 -4.05 2.72
CA ALA A 38 7.04 -3.30 2.98
C ALA A 38 6.22 -3.81 4.19
N GLY A 39 6.79 -4.70 5.02
CA GLY A 39 6.14 -5.27 6.21
C GLY A 39 5.59 -6.68 6.03
N GLY A 40 5.53 -7.19 4.81
CA GLY A 40 5.16 -8.58 4.48
C GLY A 40 3.70 -8.93 4.79
N GLY A 41 3.22 -10.00 4.15
CA GLY A 41 1.91 -10.58 4.48
C GLY A 41 0.70 -9.65 4.25
N PRO A 42 -0.45 -9.98 4.87
CA PRO A 42 -1.70 -9.24 4.69
C PRO A 42 -1.62 -7.77 5.12
N GLU A 43 -0.83 -7.45 6.15
CA GLU A 43 -0.67 -6.08 6.64
C GLU A 43 0.17 -5.21 5.70
N GLY A 44 1.28 -5.75 5.17
CA GLY A 44 2.07 -5.05 4.15
C GLY A 44 1.26 -4.78 2.88
N ALA A 45 0.43 -5.73 2.44
CA ALA A 45 -0.48 -5.53 1.31
C ALA A 45 -1.53 -4.44 1.58
N ARG A 46 -2.10 -4.39 2.79
CA ARG A 46 -3.04 -3.32 3.19
C ARG A 46 -2.38 -1.95 3.22
N ARG A 47 -1.16 -1.83 3.77
CA ARG A 47 -0.40 -0.57 3.76
C ARG A 47 -0.08 -0.10 2.35
N ALA A 48 0.34 -1.02 1.47
CA ALA A 48 0.57 -0.69 0.06
C ALA A 48 -0.71 -0.21 -0.65
N ALA A 49 -1.84 -0.88 -0.41
CA ALA A 49 -3.13 -0.46 -0.94
C ALA A 49 -3.57 0.92 -0.41
N ALA A 50 -3.39 1.17 0.88
CA ALA A 50 -3.70 2.47 1.50
C ALA A 50 -2.81 3.60 0.97
N ASN A 51 -1.52 3.32 0.72
CA ASN A 51 -0.62 4.30 0.10
C ASN A 51 -1.01 4.57 -1.36
N ALA A 52 -1.43 3.53 -2.10
CA ALA A 52 -1.86 3.67 -3.49
C ALA A 52 -3.19 4.43 -3.62
N SER A 53 -4.11 4.28 -2.66
CA SER A 53 -5.41 4.95 -2.70
C SER A 53 -5.31 6.46 -2.43
N THR A 54 -4.44 6.88 -1.51
CA THR A 54 -4.23 8.30 -1.20
C THR A 54 -3.11 8.95 -2.03
N GLY A 55 -2.27 8.13 -2.65
CA GLY A 55 -1.06 8.56 -3.36
C GLY A 55 0.02 9.11 -2.43
N LEU A 56 0.01 8.73 -1.15
CA LEU A 56 0.92 9.18 -0.11
C LEU A 56 1.27 8.04 0.85
N THR A 57 2.52 7.98 1.27
CA THR A 57 2.93 7.16 2.41
C THR A 57 2.41 7.75 3.73
N LEU A 58 2.39 6.94 4.79
CA LEU A 58 2.05 7.43 6.14
C LEU A 58 3.04 8.51 6.59
N GLU A 59 4.33 8.34 6.30
CA GLU A 59 5.37 9.29 6.66
C GLU A 59 5.17 10.65 5.98
N GLU A 60 4.92 10.66 4.67
CA GLU A 60 4.59 11.89 3.94
C GLU A 60 3.33 12.55 4.49
N ALA A 61 2.29 11.78 4.83
CA ALA A 61 1.07 12.31 5.42
C ALA A 61 1.34 12.98 6.79
N MET A 62 2.18 12.37 7.62
CA MET A 62 2.60 12.92 8.90
C MET A 62 3.43 14.20 8.75
N GLN A 63 4.31 14.26 7.75
CA GLN A 63 5.08 15.46 7.43
C GLN A 63 4.18 16.60 6.92
N ILE A 64 3.23 16.30 6.03
CA ILE A 64 2.26 17.29 5.52
C ILE A 64 1.44 17.90 6.67
N LEU A 65 0.98 17.08 7.62
CA LEU A 65 0.23 17.57 8.79
C LEU A 65 1.12 18.02 9.95
N ASN A 66 2.45 18.00 9.79
CA ASN A 66 3.42 18.37 10.81
C ASN A 66 3.18 17.68 12.17
N VAL A 67 3.06 16.35 12.15
CA VAL A 67 2.87 15.51 13.35
C VAL A 67 3.91 14.41 13.43
N GLU A 68 4.42 14.17 14.64
CA GLU A 68 5.39 13.09 14.91
C GLU A 68 4.73 11.82 15.46
N LYS A 69 3.54 11.96 16.04
CA LYS A 69 2.75 10.87 16.62
C LYS A 69 1.32 10.97 16.12
N LEU A 70 0.65 9.83 16.04
CA LEU A 70 -0.76 9.74 15.60
C LEU A 70 -1.72 10.15 16.73
N ASP A 71 -1.58 11.39 17.19
CA ASP A 71 -2.44 12.01 18.19
C ASP A 71 -3.64 12.69 17.51
N PRO A 72 -4.88 12.18 17.72
CA PRO A 72 -6.08 12.68 17.03
C PRO A 72 -6.33 14.18 17.21
N GLU A 73 -6.05 14.75 18.38
CA GLU A 73 -6.28 16.17 18.63
C GLU A 73 -5.32 17.03 17.82
N LYS A 74 -4.02 16.71 17.87
CA LYS A 74 -2.99 17.42 17.12
C LYS A 74 -3.21 17.29 15.61
N ILE A 75 -3.60 16.10 15.13
CA ILE A 75 -3.93 15.87 13.71
C ILE A 75 -5.08 16.78 13.27
N ASN A 76 -6.18 16.84 14.04
CA ASN A 76 -7.32 17.66 13.67
C ASN A 76 -7.00 19.16 13.71
N ASN A 77 -6.33 19.64 14.76
CA ASN A 77 -5.94 21.04 14.89
C ASN A 77 -5.03 21.48 13.73
N ASN A 78 -4.00 20.70 13.41
CA ASN A 78 -3.09 21.02 12.32
C ASN A 78 -3.79 20.93 10.96
N TYR A 79 -4.64 19.92 10.75
CA TYR A 79 -5.45 19.80 9.54
C TYR A 79 -6.33 21.04 9.32
N GLU A 80 -7.11 21.44 10.33
CA GLU A 80 -8.01 22.58 10.23
C GLU A 80 -7.25 23.87 9.93
N HIS A 81 -6.14 24.10 10.64
CA HIS A 81 -5.27 25.24 10.38
C HIS A 81 -4.74 25.24 8.94
N LEU A 82 -4.07 24.17 8.52
CA LEU A 82 -3.45 24.06 7.20
C LEU A 82 -4.49 24.13 6.07
N PHE A 83 -5.65 23.49 6.25
CA PHE A 83 -6.73 23.52 5.28
C PHE A 83 -7.30 24.93 5.12
N ASN A 84 -7.51 25.64 6.23
CA ASN A 84 -8.11 26.98 6.24
C ASN A 84 -7.19 28.06 5.68
N VAL A 85 -5.86 27.97 5.90
CA VAL A 85 -4.89 28.93 5.34
C VAL A 85 -4.59 28.67 3.86
N ASN A 86 -4.82 27.45 3.38
CA ASN A 86 -4.66 27.08 1.97
C ASN A 86 -5.99 27.10 1.20
N ASP A 87 -7.06 27.64 1.78
CA ASP A 87 -8.35 27.78 1.11
C ASP A 87 -8.21 28.61 -0.18
N LYS A 88 -8.68 28.06 -1.29
CA LYS A 88 -8.68 28.71 -2.61
C LYS A 88 -9.40 30.07 -2.58
N ALA A 89 -10.46 30.22 -1.80
CA ALA A 89 -11.20 31.48 -1.66
C ALA A 89 -10.36 32.58 -0.99
N LYS A 90 -9.33 32.21 -0.22
CA LYS A 90 -8.41 33.12 0.45
C LYS A 90 -7.08 33.30 -0.30
N GLY A 91 -7.03 32.90 -1.57
CA GLY A 91 -5.81 32.95 -2.39
C GLY A 91 -4.86 31.76 -2.19
N GLY A 92 -5.31 30.72 -1.49
CA GLY A 92 -4.56 29.47 -1.32
C GLY A 92 -4.53 28.58 -2.57
N SER A 93 -3.76 27.51 -2.50
CA SER A 93 -3.60 26.56 -3.60
C SER A 93 -4.53 25.36 -3.43
N PHE A 94 -5.38 25.11 -4.44
CA PHE A 94 -6.22 23.91 -4.49
C PHE A 94 -5.38 22.62 -4.43
N TYR A 95 -4.18 22.63 -5.01
CA TYR A 95 -3.27 21.48 -4.95
C TYR A 95 -2.81 21.21 -3.52
N LEU A 96 -2.38 22.26 -2.79
CA LEU A 96 -1.95 22.12 -1.40
C LEU A 96 -3.11 21.68 -0.50
N GLN A 97 -4.28 22.31 -0.65
CA GLN A 97 -5.49 21.92 0.06
C GLN A 97 -5.84 20.44 -0.19
N SER A 98 -5.77 20.00 -1.45
CA SER A 98 -5.98 18.59 -1.82
C SER A 98 -4.97 17.66 -1.16
N LYS A 99 -3.68 18.04 -1.10
CA LYS A 99 -2.65 17.24 -0.41
C LYS A 99 -2.87 17.15 1.09
N ILE A 100 -3.35 18.22 1.73
CA ILE A 100 -3.70 18.23 3.16
C ILE A 100 -4.86 17.27 3.43
N VAL A 101 -5.90 17.25 2.57
CA VAL A 101 -7.01 16.29 2.68
C VAL A 101 -6.52 14.85 2.52
N ARG A 102 -5.73 14.56 1.48
CA ARG A 102 -5.18 13.20 1.26
C ARG A 102 -4.30 12.73 2.42
N ALA A 103 -3.53 13.63 3.03
CA ALA A 103 -2.72 13.32 4.20
C ALA A 103 -3.60 12.89 5.39
N LYS A 104 -4.68 13.64 5.67
CA LYS A 104 -5.63 13.27 6.73
C LYS A 104 -6.30 11.92 6.46
N GLU A 105 -6.80 11.68 5.25
CA GLU A 105 -7.39 10.39 4.85
C GLU A 105 -6.42 9.21 5.07
N ARG A 106 -5.14 9.40 4.75
CA ARG A 106 -4.11 8.36 4.92
C ARG A 106 -3.86 8.04 6.39
N ILE A 107 -3.78 9.06 7.24
CA ILE A 107 -3.59 8.89 8.69
C ILE A 107 -4.82 8.23 9.32
N GLU A 108 -6.03 8.64 8.96
CA GLU A 108 -7.27 8.03 9.45
C GLU A 108 -7.37 6.54 9.07
N THR A 109 -6.90 6.18 7.87
CA THR A 109 -6.84 4.78 7.43
C THR A 109 -5.89 3.95 8.31
N GLU A 110 -4.75 4.53 8.73
CA GLU A 110 -3.83 3.84 9.67
C GLU A 110 -4.47 3.70 11.06
N LEU A 111 -5.10 4.75 11.58
CA LEU A 111 -5.77 4.72 12.88
C LEU A 111 -6.89 3.67 12.94
N LYS A 112 -7.70 3.56 11.88
CA LYS A 112 -8.73 2.51 11.75
C LYS A 112 -8.13 1.11 11.67
N SER A 113 -6.95 0.97 11.05
CA SER A 113 -6.26 -0.31 10.93
C SER A 113 -5.63 -0.78 12.24
N ASN A 114 -5.22 0.17 13.11
CA ASN A 114 -4.62 -0.10 14.42
C ASN A 114 -5.63 -0.25 15.57
N GLN A 115 -6.92 0.00 15.34
CA GLN A 115 -7.94 -0.32 16.33
C GLN A 115 -8.11 -1.84 16.42
N PRO A 116 -8.00 -2.45 17.62
CA PRO A 116 -8.28 -3.86 17.78
C PRO A 116 -9.74 -4.11 17.36
N LYS A 117 -9.95 -5.08 16.46
CA LYS A 117 -11.28 -5.55 16.09
C LYS A 117 -11.95 -6.16 17.33
N GLN A 118 -12.61 -5.35 18.14
CA GLN A 118 -13.64 -5.83 19.05
C GLN A 118 -14.93 -6.02 18.24
N ASP A 119 -15.50 -7.22 18.36
CA ASP A 119 -16.82 -7.67 17.93
C ASP A 119 -17.11 -7.96 16.45
N GLN A 120 -16.82 -9.21 16.06
CA GLN A 120 -17.69 -10.00 15.16
C GLN A 120 -17.91 -11.43 15.68
N SER A 121 -18.07 -11.61 16.99
CA SER A 121 -18.28 -12.93 17.61
C SER A 121 -19.54 -13.07 18.48
N GLN A 122 -20.58 -12.24 18.27
CA GLN A 122 -21.85 -12.38 19.02
C GLN A 122 -23.16 -12.45 18.21
N SER A 123 -23.15 -12.48 16.86
CA SER A 123 -24.42 -12.60 16.09
C SER A 123 -24.74 -13.98 15.51
N LYS A 124 -24.03 -15.06 15.90
CA LYS A 124 -24.29 -16.43 15.41
C LYS A 124 -24.75 -17.45 16.47
N ALA A 125 -25.22 -17.00 17.63
CA ALA A 125 -25.75 -17.88 18.68
C ALA A 125 -27.23 -17.66 19.00
N SER A 126 -28.01 -17.07 18.08
CA SER A 126 -29.47 -16.93 18.24
C SER A 126 -30.17 -17.01 16.88
N SER A 127 -30.19 -18.21 16.30
CA SER A 127 -31.20 -18.66 15.33
C SER A 127 -31.24 -20.18 15.37
#